data_AF-A0A1Y4LHA4-F1
#
_entry.id   AF-A0A1Y4LHA4-F1
#
_cell.length_a   1.000
_cell.length_b   1.000
_cell.length_c   1.000
_cell.angle_alpha   90.00
_cell.angle_beta   90.00
_cell.angle_gamma   90.00
#
_symmetry.space_group_name_H-M   'P 1'
#
loop_
_entity.id
_entity.type
_entity.pdbx_description
1 polymer ?
#
loop_
_entity_poly.entity_id
_entity_poly.type
_entity_poly.pdbx_seq_one_letter_code
_entity_poly.pdbx_strand_id
1 'polypeptide(L)'
;MYINTFKYTPADVDCKLCTEYVKKFGCTACGCPWMAERIEAGVVDYAEVVRQMFPHDKRLMARLEPLIRDFPGMLWKDERHRQRMEAVKIHLGHSKRRDTPAFFAVMFLFTSDEDIYRRAGNCLCRRGAEFDYARLHEISPHDYTLYIAARGIYTNAGGLTTRDLADAEVVDAAALRMIVNALLIARYGCAALDIHERGRKA
;
A
#
# COMPACT_ATOMS: atom_id res chain seq x y z
N MET A 1 23.25 -9.51 15.68
CA MET A 1 22.17 -8.91 14.86
C MET A 1 21.83 -7.58 15.48
N TYR A 2 22.18 -6.46 14.84
CA TYR A 2 21.81 -5.12 15.33
C TYR A 2 20.35 -4.88 14.91
N ILE A 3 19.43 -4.88 15.87
CA ILE A 3 18.05 -4.46 15.63
C ILE A 3 18.08 -2.95 15.81
N ASN A 4 18.06 -2.22 14.70
CA ASN A 4 17.87 -0.77 14.76
C ASN A 4 16.43 -0.51 15.24
N THR A 5 16.28 -0.06 16.48
CA THR A 5 15.00 0.30 17.09
C THR A 5 14.64 1.76 16.87
N PHE A 6 15.46 2.50 16.10
CA PHE A 6 15.18 3.89 15.77
C PHE A 6 13.86 4.00 15.01
N LYS A 7 13.04 4.97 15.43
CA LYS A 7 11.80 5.35 14.78
C LYS A 7 11.76 6.86 14.65
N TYR A 8 11.40 7.34 13.46
CA TYR A 8 11.21 8.77 13.23
C TYR A 8 10.09 9.31 14.11
N THR A 9 10.35 10.43 14.77
CA THR A 9 9.35 11.17 15.52
C THR A 9 8.88 12.39 14.73
N PRO A 10 7.74 13.01 15.10
CA PRO A 10 7.29 14.24 14.47
C PRO A 10 8.34 15.37 14.46
N ALA A 11 9.24 15.41 15.44
CA ALA A 11 10.31 16.41 15.51
C ALA A 11 11.41 16.16 14.48
N ASP A 12 11.72 14.89 14.18
CA ASP A 12 12.77 14.50 13.22
C ASP A 12 12.37 14.81 11.77
N VAL A 13 11.07 14.94 11.51
CA VAL A 13 10.50 15.12 10.16
C VAL A 13 9.79 16.46 9.99
N ASP A 14 10.07 17.45 10.85
CA ASP A 14 9.55 18.81 10.67
C ASP A 14 10.03 19.35 9.32
N CYS A 15 9.09 19.70 8.46
CA CYS A 15 9.37 20.21 7.13
C CYS A 15 10.30 21.44 7.16
N LYS A 16 10.33 22.22 8.25
CA LYS A 16 11.24 23.37 8.40
C LYS A 16 12.72 22.98 8.45
N LEU A 17 13.01 21.72 8.78
CA LEU A 17 14.37 21.14 8.82
C LEU A 17 14.77 20.50 7.48
N CYS A 18 13.84 20.43 6.52
CA CYS A 18 14.07 19.82 5.20
C CYS A 18 14.93 20.71 4.29
N THR A 19 15.74 20.07 3.44
CA THR A 19 16.54 20.75 2.41
C THR A 19 15.71 21.50 1.37
N GLU A 20 14.48 21.05 1.13
CA GLU A 20 13.54 21.65 0.16
C GLU A 20 12.74 22.84 0.73
N TYR A 21 12.91 23.12 2.02
CA TYR A 21 12.19 24.19 2.70
C TYR A 21 12.92 25.51 2.57
N VAL A 22 12.22 26.51 2.04
CA VAL A 22 12.72 27.87 1.93
C VAL A 22 11.94 28.75 2.89
N LYS A 23 12.62 29.38 3.86
CA LYS A 23 12.01 30.16 4.96
C LYS A 23 10.92 31.16 4.51
N LYS A 24 11.06 31.75 3.31
CA LYS A 24 10.11 32.70 2.75
C LYS A 24 8.91 32.04 2.04
N PHE A 25 9.10 30.86 1.44
CA PHE A 25 8.13 30.23 0.54
C PHE A 25 7.53 28.92 1.08
N GLY A 26 8.05 28.42 2.20
CA GLY A 26 7.69 27.10 2.71
C GLY A 26 8.36 25.97 1.94
N CYS A 27 7.73 24.79 1.96
CA CYS A 27 8.19 23.65 1.16
C CYS A 27 7.96 23.93 -0.33
N THR A 28 9.01 23.80 -1.13
CA THR A 28 8.92 24.04 -2.58
C THR A 28 8.89 22.75 -3.41
N ALA A 29 9.00 21.60 -2.75
CA ALA A 29 8.99 20.30 -3.41
C ALA A 29 7.62 19.99 -4.01
N CYS A 30 7.60 19.53 -5.27
CA CYS A 30 6.39 19.06 -5.96
C CYS A 30 5.83 17.76 -5.36
N GLY A 31 6.69 16.98 -4.70
CA GLY A 31 6.31 15.86 -3.84
C GLY A 31 7.35 15.70 -2.72
N CYS A 32 6.91 15.40 -1.51
CA CYS A 32 7.79 15.31 -0.35
C CYS A 32 8.78 14.14 -0.51
N PRO A 33 10.10 14.40 -0.53
CA PRO A 33 11.11 13.34 -0.63
C PRO A 33 11.15 12.47 0.63
N TRP A 34 10.72 13.01 1.77
CA TRP A 34 10.75 12.36 3.09
C TRP A 34 9.39 11.76 3.50
N MET A 35 8.57 11.38 2.53
CA MET A 35 7.21 10.91 2.79
C MET A 35 7.19 9.61 3.59
N ALA A 36 8.13 8.68 3.36
CA ALA A 36 8.19 7.42 4.10
C ALA A 36 8.48 7.65 5.60
N GLU A 37 9.43 8.54 5.89
CA GLU A 37 9.81 8.94 7.25
C GLU A 37 8.66 9.67 7.94
N ARG A 38 7.94 10.53 7.20
CA ARG A 38 6.76 11.24 7.71
C ARG A 38 5.57 10.33 7.98
N ILE A 39 5.39 9.28 7.17
CA ILE A 39 4.43 8.20 7.43
C ILE A 39 4.82 7.48 8.73
N GLU A 40 6.09 7.07 8.88
CA GLU A 40 6.55 6.40 10.09
C GLU A 40 6.37 7.26 11.35
N ALA A 41 6.59 8.57 11.24
CA ALA A 41 6.39 9.52 12.33
C ALA A 41 4.90 9.82 12.63
N GLY A 42 3.96 9.32 11.82
CA GLY A 42 2.52 9.53 12.01
C GLY A 42 2.06 10.97 11.81
N VAL A 43 2.79 11.77 11.02
CA VAL A 43 2.49 13.20 10.80
C VAL A 43 1.73 13.49 9.50
N VAL A 44 1.45 12.47 8.70
CA VAL A 44 0.71 12.58 7.43
C VAL A 44 -0.59 11.81 7.51
N ASP A 45 -1.60 12.29 6.80
CA ASP A 45 -2.87 11.60 6.66
C ASP A 45 -2.96 10.85 5.32
N TYR A 46 -3.96 9.98 5.21
CA TYR A 46 -4.20 9.19 4.00
C TYR A 46 -4.37 10.06 2.75
N ALA A 47 -5.02 11.21 2.87
CA ALA A 47 -5.27 12.12 1.76
C ALA A 47 -3.97 12.71 1.19
N GLU A 48 -3.08 13.17 2.06
CA GLU A 48 -1.76 13.72 1.72
C GLU A 48 -0.92 12.69 0.96
N VAL A 49 -0.86 11.46 1.47
CA VAL A 49 -0.07 10.38 0.87
C VAL A 49 -0.62 9.96 -0.50
N VAL A 50 -1.94 9.79 -0.62
CA VAL A 50 -2.58 9.38 -1.88
C VAL A 50 -2.42 10.46 -2.95
N ARG A 51 -2.66 11.73 -2.63
CA ARG A 51 -2.51 12.83 -3.60
C ARG A 51 -1.07 12.99 -4.06
N GLN A 52 -0.08 12.81 -3.17
CA GLN A 52 1.33 12.80 -3.55
C GLN A 52 1.67 11.62 -4.48
N MET A 53 1.04 10.46 -4.29
CA MET A 53 1.32 9.30 -5.14
C MET A 53 0.79 9.47 -6.57
N PHE A 54 -0.32 10.20 -6.75
CA PHE A 54 -1.00 10.36 -8.04
C PHE A 54 -1.27 11.84 -8.42
N PRO A 55 -0.25 12.71 -8.50
CA PRO A 55 -0.45 14.17 -8.53
C PRO A 55 -1.00 14.75 -9.84
N HIS A 56 -1.15 13.95 -10.92
CA HIS A 56 -1.44 14.49 -12.26
C HIS A 56 -2.54 13.74 -13.05
N ASP A 57 -3.19 12.73 -12.48
CA ASP A 57 -4.25 11.99 -13.18
C ASP A 57 -5.64 12.43 -12.66
N LYS A 58 -6.25 13.39 -13.37
CA LYS A 58 -7.55 13.96 -12.98
C LYS A 58 -8.67 12.91 -12.96
N ARG A 59 -8.64 11.92 -13.86
CA ARG A 59 -9.68 10.89 -13.95
C ARG A 59 -9.55 9.91 -12.79
N LEU A 60 -8.33 9.46 -12.52
CA LEU A 60 -8.06 8.63 -11.35
C LEU A 60 -8.37 9.39 -10.04
N MET A 61 -7.98 10.67 -9.92
CA MET A 61 -8.32 11.48 -8.74
C MET A 61 -9.82 11.59 -8.50
N ALA A 62 -10.64 11.73 -9.53
CA ALA A 62 -12.09 11.71 -9.35
C ALA A 62 -12.59 10.41 -8.70
N ARG A 63 -11.91 9.28 -8.94
CA ARG A 63 -12.20 8.00 -8.29
C ARG A 63 -11.60 7.86 -6.89
N LEU A 64 -10.45 8.50 -6.63
CA LEU A 64 -9.79 8.45 -5.32
C LEU A 64 -10.41 9.41 -4.31
N GLU A 65 -11.00 10.52 -4.72
CA GLU A 65 -11.57 11.51 -3.81
C GLU A 65 -12.63 10.93 -2.86
N PRO A 66 -13.57 10.07 -3.31
CA PRO A 66 -14.47 9.34 -2.40
C PRO A 66 -13.72 8.43 -1.43
N LEU A 67 -12.68 7.71 -1.89
CA LEU A 67 -11.90 6.82 -1.02
C LEU A 67 -11.11 7.59 0.05
N ILE A 68 -10.64 8.80 -0.29
CA ILE A 68 -9.96 9.70 0.63
C ILE A 68 -10.94 10.22 1.67
N ARG A 69 -12.12 10.69 1.24
CA ARG A 69 -13.16 11.25 2.11
C ARG A 69 -13.72 10.20 3.07
N ASP A 70 -13.94 8.98 2.56
CA ASP A 70 -14.60 7.90 3.29
C ASP A 70 -13.58 6.90 3.89
N PHE A 71 -12.35 7.36 4.15
CA PHE A 71 -11.27 6.54 4.68
C PHE A 71 -11.61 6.04 6.09
N PRO A 72 -11.64 4.71 6.35
CA PRO A 72 -12.12 4.17 7.63
C PRO A 72 -11.10 4.28 8.79
N GLY A 73 -10.02 5.05 8.60
CA GLY A 73 -8.95 5.18 9.58
C GLY A 73 -7.93 4.03 9.61
N MET A 74 -8.00 3.09 8.65
CA MET A 74 -7.01 2.02 8.50
C MET A 74 -6.90 1.59 7.03
N LEU A 75 -5.71 1.14 6.61
CA LEU A 75 -5.53 0.59 5.26
C LEU A 75 -6.17 -0.80 5.10
N TRP A 76 -6.27 -1.56 6.19
CA TRP A 76 -6.83 -2.90 6.19
C TRP A 76 -8.29 -2.91 5.68
N LYS A 77 -8.69 -4.01 5.06
CA LYS A 77 -10.10 -4.21 4.67
C LYS A 77 -10.96 -4.25 5.94
N ASP A 78 -10.49 -5.03 6.90
CA ASP A 78 -11.03 -5.26 8.22
C ASP A 78 -9.93 -5.90 9.10
N GLU A 79 -10.26 -6.20 10.36
CA GLU A 79 -9.35 -6.83 11.30
C GLU A 79 -8.96 -8.28 10.89
N ARG A 80 -9.84 -9.00 10.18
CA ARG A 80 -9.54 -10.37 9.71
C ARG A 80 -8.49 -10.38 8.59
N HIS A 81 -8.47 -9.35 7.76
CA HIS A 81 -7.39 -9.12 6.80
C HIS A 81 -6.05 -8.99 7.55
N ARG A 82 -5.95 -8.09 8.54
CA ARG A 82 -4.73 -7.92 9.34
C ARG A 82 -4.25 -9.24 9.95
N GLN A 83 -5.16 -9.99 10.58
CA GLN A 83 -4.86 -11.28 11.20
C GLN A 83 -4.33 -12.32 10.20
N ARG A 84 -4.91 -12.40 8.99
CA ARG A 84 -4.42 -13.31 7.95
C ARG A 84 -3.02 -12.95 7.47
N MET A 85 -2.74 -11.66 7.26
CA MET A 85 -1.40 -11.21 6.89
C MET A 85 -0.37 -11.54 7.98
N GLU A 86 -0.69 -11.28 9.24
CA GLU A 86 0.22 -11.63 10.36
C GLU A 86 0.44 -13.15 10.48
N ALA A 87 -0.59 -13.97 10.28
CA ALA A 87 -0.44 -15.42 10.26
C ALA A 87 0.51 -15.89 9.14
N VAL A 88 0.41 -15.29 7.94
CA VAL A 88 1.33 -15.58 6.83
C VAL A 88 2.76 -15.14 7.17
N LYS A 89 2.95 -13.95 7.76
CA LYS A 89 4.27 -13.47 8.21
C LYS A 89 4.92 -14.43 9.20
N ILE A 90 4.16 -14.92 10.18
CA ILE A 90 4.64 -15.91 11.16
C ILE A 90 5.04 -17.21 10.46
N HIS A 91 4.18 -17.73 9.58
CA HIS A 91 4.43 -18.98 8.88
C HIS A 91 5.67 -18.93 7.97
N LEU A 92 5.88 -17.79 7.30
CA LEU A 92 6.99 -17.59 6.37
C LEU A 92 8.31 -17.19 7.04
N GLY A 93 8.28 -16.78 8.31
CA GLY A 93 9.44 -16.25 9.04
C GLY A 93 9.98 -14.95 8.44
N HIS A 94 11.18 -14.52 8.85
CA HIS A 94 11.84 -13.34 8.29
C HIS A 94 12.88 -13.70 7.22
N SER A 95 12.91 -12.96 6.10
CA SER A 95 13.91 -13.12 5.04
C SER A 95 14.20 -11.80 4.34
N LYS A 96 15.41 -11.25 4.51
CA LYS A 96 15.83 -9.99 3.86
C LYS A 96 15.69 -10.00 2.33
N ARG A 97 15.86 -11.16 1.69
CA ARG A 97 15.75 -11.30 0.23
C ARG A 97 14.31 -11.20 -0.25
N ARG A 98 13.36 -11.73 0.53
CA ARG A 98 11.95 -11.82 0.17
C ARG A 98 11.16 -10.62 0.66
N ASP A 99 11.39 -10.21 1.91
CA ASP A 99 10.63 -9.21 2.68
C ASP A 99 10.89 -7.79 2.18
N THR A 100 10.54 -7.57 0.92
CA THR A 100 10.60 -6.29 0.22
C THR A 100 9.24 -5.60 0.30
N PRO A 101 9.17 -4.26 0.13
CA PRO A 101 7.91 -3.53 0.05
C PRO A 101 6.93 -4.12 -0.98
N ALA A 102 7.42 -4.51 -2.15
CA ALA A 102 6.61 -5.14 -3.19
C ALA A 102 6.04 -6.50 -2.74
N PHE A 103 6.82 -7.33 -2.04
CA PHE A 103 6.33 -8.59 -1.49
C PHE A 103 5.25 -8.38 -0.43
N PHE A 104 5.41 -7.40 0.46
CA PHE A 104 4.39 -7.08 1.45
C PHE A 104 3.11 -6.51 0.83
N ALA A 105 3.22 -5.74 -0.27
CA ALA A 105 2.06 -5.28 -1.03
C ALA A 105 1.29 -6.45 -1.68
N VAL A 106 2.00 -7.44 -2.24
CA VAL A 106 1.37 -8.67 -2.76
C VAL A 106 0.70 -9.46 -1.65
N MET A 107 1.39 -9.65 -0.52
CA MET A 107 0.84 -10.33 0.64
C MET A 107 -0.45 -9.65 1.11
N PHE A 108 -0.44 -8.33 1.27
CA PHE A 108 -1.62 -7.53 1.62
C PHE A 108 -2.79 -7.80 0.66
N LEU A 109 -2.58 -7.77 -0.66
CA LEU A 109 -3.65 -8.05 -1.61
C LEU A 109 -4.19 -9.49 -1.50
N PHE A 110 -3.30 -10.48 -1.42
CA PHE A 110 -3.68 -11.89 -1.32
C PHE A 110 -4.28 -12.28 0.02
N THR A 111 -4.08 -11.47 1.06
CA THR A 111 -4.73 -11.66 2.36
C THR A 111 -5.92 -10.73 2.58
N SER A 112 -6.39 -10.03 1.53
CA SER A 112 -7.47 -9.05 1.67
C SER A 112 -8.84 -9.69 1.89
N ASP A 113 -9.13 -10.83 1.27
CA ASP A 113 -10.37 -11.62 1.44
C ASP A 113 -10.09 -13.13 1.45
N GLU A 114 -10.99 -13.92 2.03
CA GLU A 114 -10.83 -15.37 2.17
C GLU A 114 -10.73 -16.07 0.81
N ASP A 115 -11.49 -15.63 -0.20
CA ASP A 115 -11.48 -16.28 -1.52
C ASP A 115 -10.15 -16.08 -2.25
N ILE A 116 -9.67 -14.83 -2.35
CA ILE A 116 -8.36 -14.55 -2.94
C ILE A 116 -7.23 -15.23 -2.15
N TYR A 117 -7.33 -15.30 -0.82
CA TYR A 117 -6.33 -15.99 -0.01
C TYR A 117 -6.28 -17.48 -0.29
N ARG A 118 -7.44 -18.14 -0.39
CA ARG A 118 -7.54 -19.56 -0.75
C ARG A 118 -6.97 -19.85 -2.15
N ARG A 119 -7.13 -18.91 -3.09
CA ARG A 119 -6.72 -19.07 -4.49
C ARG A 119 -5.26 -18.72 -4.75
N ALA A 120 -4.77 -17.67 -4.13
CA ALA A 120 -3.47 -17.06 -4.43
C ALA A 120 -2.49 -17.08 -3.26
N GLY A 121 -2.91 -17.46 -2.04
CA GLY A 121 -2.04 -17.54 -0.87
C GLY A 121 -0.82 -18.46 -1.06
N ASN A 122 -0.95 -19.53 -1.85
CA ASN A 122 0.16 -20.42 -2.20
C ASN A 122 1.27 -19.73 -3.02
N CYS A 123 0.97 -18.58 -3.64
CA CYS A 123 1.98 -17.79 -4.34
C CYS A 123 2.98 -17.17 -3.36
N LEU A 124 2.64 -17.04 -2.07
CA LEU A 124 3.49 -16.44 -1.05
C LEU A 124 4.49 -17.48 -0.53
N CYS A 125 5.64 -17.58 -1.18
CA CYS A 125 6.64 -18.60 -0.91
C CYS A 125 7.78 -18.09 -0.02
N ARG A 126 8.57 -19.02 0.55
CA ARG A 126 9.75 -18.67 1.37
C ARG A 126 10.80 -17.82 0.62
N ARG A 127 10.86 -17.94 -0.71
CA ARG A 127 11.85 -17.28 -1.57
C ARG A 127 11.36 -15.99 -2.25
N GLY A 128 10.05 -15.75 -2.28
CA GLY A 128 9.46 -14.71 -3.13
C GLY A 128 7.97 -14.95 -3.35
N ALA A 129 7.37 -14.15 -4.25
CA ALA A 129 6.03 -14.42 -4.77
C ALA A 129 6.14 -15.18 -6.11
N GLU A 130 5.48 -16.34 -6.21
CA GLU A 130 5.46 -17.21 -7.39
C GLU A 130 4.01 -17.34 -7.89
N PHE A 131 3.66 -16.61 -8.94
CA PHE A 131 2.27 -16.42 -9.39
C PHE A 131 1.66 -17.63 -10.10
N ASP A 132 2.49 -18.60 -10.49
CA ASP A 132 2.06 -19.85 -11.15
C ASP A 132 1.28 -20.78 -10.22
N TYR A 133 1.39 -20.58 -8.89
CA TYR A 133 0.61 -21.35 -7.91
C TYR A 133 -0.82 -20.84 -7.71
N ALA A 134 -1.22 -19.77 -8.40
CA ALA A 134 -2.56 -19.22 -8.29
C ALA A 134 -3.62 -20.10 -8.96
N ARG A 135 -4.77 -20.27 -8.29
CA ARG A 135 -5.93 -21.00 -8.82
C ARG A 135 -6.98 -20.03 -9.35
N LEU A 136 -6.82 -19.65 -10.62
CA LEU A 136 -7.65 -18.63 -11.29
C LEU A 136 -8.93 -19.17 -11.92
N HIS A 137 -9.15 -20.48 -11.94
CA HIS A 137 -10.39 -21.03 -12.48
C HIS A 137 -11.61 -20.55 -11.67
N GLU A 138 -12.61 -19.97 -12.34
CA GLU A 138 -13.83 -19.40 -11.73
C GLU A 138 -13.53 -18.35 -10.63
N ILE A 139 -12.43 -17.61 -10.78
CA ILE A 139 -12.15 -16.46 -9.90
C ILE A 139 -13.14 -15.32 -10.20
N SER A 140 -13.55 -14.59 -9.17
CA SER A 140 -14.40 -13.42 -9.35
C SER A 140 -13.65 -12.33 -10.14
N PRO A 141 -14.34 -11.46 -10.91
CA PRO A 141 -13.70 -10.32 -11.56
C PRO A 141 -12.95 -9.41 -10.57
N HIS A 142 -13.53 -9.18 -9.39
CA HIS A 142 -12.92 -8.43 -8.30
C HIS A 142 -11.56 -9.00 -7.89
N ASP A 143 -11.52 -10.30 -7.54
CA ASP A 143 -10.31 -10.97 -7.08
C ASP A 143 -9.28 -11.14 -8.20
N TYR A 144 -9.73 -11.29 -9.44
CA TYR A 144 -8.85 -11.29 -10.61
C TYR A 144 -8.13 -9.95 -10.77
N THR A 145 -8.84 -8.85 -10.58
CA THR A 145 -8.25 -7.50 -10.61
C THR A 145 -7.21 -7.32 -9.50
N LEU A 146 -7.46 -7.80 -8.29
CA LEU A 146 -6.46 -7.83 -7.21
C LEU A 146 -5.24 -8.67 -7.58
N TYR A 147 -5.44 -9.83 -8.22
CA TYR A 147 -4.36 -10.70 -8.69
C TYR A 147 -3.48 -10.03 -9.75
N ILE A 148 -4.09 -9.41 -10.76
CA ILE A 148 -3.35 -8.70 -11.80
C ILE A 148 -2.59 -7.50 -11.22
N ALA A 149 -3.19 -6.76 -10.28
CA ALA A 149 -2.51 -5.69 -9.57
C ALA A 149 -1.29 -6.20 -8.79
N ALA A 150 -1.46 -7.28 -8.02
CA ALA A 150 -0.36 -7.90 -7.25
C ALA A 150 0.79 -8.35 -8.16
N ARG A 151 0.48 -8.98 -9.29
CA ARG A 151 1.49 -9.39 -10.28
C ARG A 151 2.22 -8.21 -10.88
N GLY A 152 1.49 -7.16 -11.23
CA GLY A 152 2.04 -5.90 -11.72
C GLY A 152 3.00 -5.24 -10.74
N ILE A 153 2.60 -5.13 -9.47
CA ILE A 153 3.42 -4.57 -8.39
C ILE A 153 4.71 -5.35 -8.20
N TYR A 154 4.66 -6.68 -8.25
CA TYR A 154 5.82 -7.53 -7.95
C TYR A 154 6.81 -7.64 -9.10
N THR A 155 6.30 -7.77 -10.33
CA THR A 155 7.11 -8.07 -11.51
C THR A 155 7.44 -6.83 -12.34
N ASN A 156 6.80 -5.70 -12.04
CA ASN A 156 6.83 -4.48 -12.85
C ASN A 156 6.39 -4.72 -14.32
N ALA A 157 5.57 -5.75 -14.55
CA ALA A 157 5.12 -6.17 -15.86
C ALA A 157 3.66 -6.67 -15.81
N GLY A 158 2.90 -6.44 -16.88
CA GLY A 158 1.57 -7.02 -17.06
C GLY A 158 0.56 -6.72 -15.95
N GLY A 159 0.67 -5.53 -15.34
CA GLY A 159 -0.23 -4.98 -14.32
C GLY A 159 -1.19 -3.92 -14.85
N LEU A 160 -2.03 -3.38 -13.96
CA LEU A 160 -3.00 -2.33 -14.27
C LEU A 160 -2.30 -0.98 -14.52
N THR A 161 -2.76 -0.26 -15.55
CA THR A 161 -2.35 1.11 -15.85
C THR A 161 -3.17 2.12 -15.05
N THR A 162 -2.75 3.38 -15.03
CA THR A 162 -3.56 4.45 -14.39
C THR A 162 -4.91 4.62 -15.08
N ARG A 163 -5.01 4.31 -16.38
CA ARG A 163 -6.28 4.32 -17.12
C ARG A 163 -7.22 3.23 -16.65
N ASP A 164 -6.70 2.02 -16.41
CA ASP A 164 -7.50 0.91 -15.88
C ASP A 164 -8.01 1.24 -14.47
N LEU A 165 -7.15 1.81 -13.61
CA LEU A 165 -7.55 2.27 -12.28
C LEU A 165 -8.59 3.40 -12.33
N ALA A 166 -8.55 4.24 -13.38
CA ALA A 166 -9.52 5.32 -13.59
C ALA A 166 -10.87 4.81 -14.17
N ASP A 167 -10.95 3.54 -14.58
CA ASP A 167 -12.16 2.95 -15.16
C ASP A 167 -12.91 2.10 -14.13
N ALA A 168 -14.15 2.48 -13.83
CA ALA A 168 -14.99 1.81 -12.85
C ALA A 168 -15.58 0.48 -13.33
N GLU A 169 -15.62 0.25 -14.64
CA GLU A 169 -16.06 -1.04 -15.23
C GLU A 169 -14.95 -2.09 -15.15
N VAL A 170 -13.68 -1.65 -15.18
CA VAL A 170 -12.50 -2.53 -15.08
C VAL A 170 -12.13 -2.80 -13.62
N VAL A 171 -12.09 -1.75 -12.80
CA VAL A 171 -11.68 -1.84 -11.40
C VAL A 171 -12.81 -1.29 -10.54
N ASP A 172 -13.50 -2.14 -9.78
CA ASP A 172 -14.53 -1.68 -8.86
C ASP A 172 -13.94 -0.85 -7.69
N ALA A 173 -14.81 -0.14 -6.95
CA ALA A 173 -14.36 0.76 -5.88
C ALA A 173 -13.65 0.04 -4.72
N ALA A 174 -14.07 -1.19 -4.38
CA ALA A 174 -13.46 -1.97 -3.30
C ALA A 174 -12.07 -2.47 -3.71
N ALA A 175 -11.93 -2.93 -4.96
CA ALA A 175 -10.65 -3.33 -5.53
C ALA A 175 -9.70 -2.13 -5.61
N LEU A 176 -10.17 -0.99 -6.12
CA LEU A 176 -9.39 0.25 -6.22
C LEU A 176 -8.81 0.63 -4.85
N ARG A 177 -9.62 0.58 -3.78
CA ARG A 177 -9.16 0.86 -2.41
C ARG A 177 -8.01 -0.05 -2.00
N MET A 178 -8.14 -1.36 -2.20
CA MET A 178 -7.08 -2.31 -1.83
C MET A 178 -5.83 -2.13 -2.67
N ILE A 179 -5.96 -1.86 -3.96
CA ILE A 179 -4.84 -1.67 -4.89
C ILE A 179 -4.08 -0.40 -4.54
N VAL A 180 -4.76 0.71 -4.26
CA VAL A 180 -4.13 1.96 -3.83
C VAL A 180 -3.37 1.75 -2.52
N ASN A 181 -3.98 1.08 -1.54
CA ASN A 181 -3.31 0.77 -0.27
C ASN A 181 -2.07 -0.11 -0.46
N ALA A 182 -2.15 -1.12 -1.34
CA ALA A 182 -1.00 -1.95 -1.69
C ALA A 182 0.10 -1.17 -2.40
N LEU A 183 -0.25 -0.23 -3.29
CA LEU A 183 0.69 0.66 -3.95
C LEU A 183 1.40 1.57 -2.94
N LEU A 184 0.70 2.07 -1.91
CA LEU A 184 1.32 2.80 -0.79
C LEU A 184 2.37 1.95 -0.08
N ILE A 185 2.05 0.68 0.23
CA ILE A 185 2.98 -0.26 0.86
C ILE A 185 4.19 -0.53 -0.06
N ALA A 186 3.96 -0.73 -1.36
CA ALA A 186 5.03 -0.98 -2.32
C ALA A 186 6.01 0.21 -2.42
N ARG A 187 5.49 1.44 -2.30
CA ARG A 187 6.28 2.68 -2.42
C ARG A 187 6.96 3.11 -1.12
N TYR A 188 6.26 3.03 0.00
CA TYR A 188 6.69 3.59 1.29
C TYR A 188 7.03 2.51 2.34
N GLY A 189 6.88 1.24 1.99
CA GLY A 189 7.12 0.11 2.89
C GLY A 189 5.98 -0.12 3.88
N CYS A 190 6.22 -1.03 4.83
CA CYS A 190 5.20 -1.44 5.81
C CYS A 190 4.76 -0.32 6.76
N ALA A 191 5.52 0.77 6.89
CA ALA A 191 5.10 1.94 7.67
C ALA A 191 3.77 2.52 7.14
N ALA A 192 3.45 2.32 5.84
CA ALA A 192 2.16 2.71 5.28
C ALA A 192 0.96 2.05 6.00
N LEU A 193 1.13 0.85 6.57
CA LEU A 193 0.08 0.16 7.31
C LEU A 193 -0.32 0.89 8.61
N ASP A 194 0.56 1.77 9.10
CA ASP A 194 0.32 2.58 10.30
C ASP A 194 -0.42 3.90 9.98
N ILE A 195 -0.79 4.16 8.72
CA ILE A 195 -1.60 5.34 8.35
C ILE A 195 -3.01 5.19 8.96
N HIS A 196 -3.38 6.18 9.78
CA HIS A 196 -4.69 6.29 10.43
C HIS A 196 -5.21 7.73 10.36
N GLU A 197 -6.49 7.95 10.70
CA GLU A 197 -7.02 9.31 10.81
C GLU A 197 -6.30 10.10 11.92
N ARG A 198 -5.92 11.36 11.64
CA ARG A 198 -5.26 12.23 12.61
C ARG A 198 -6.09 12.32 13.89
N GLY A 199 -5.50 11.93 15.02
CA GLY A 199 -6.09 12.08 16.36
C GLY A 199 -6.45 10.76 17.06
N ARG A 200 -6.33 9.61 16.40
CA ARG A 200 -6.52 8.30 17.04
C ARG A 200 -5.20 7.53 17.09
N LYS A 201 -4.39 7.80 18.11
CA LYS A 201 -3.30 6.86 18.46
C LYS A 201 -3.94 5.49 18.73
N ALA A 202 -3.35 4.45 18.16
CA ALA A 202 -3.63 3.06 18.51
C ALA A 202 -3.42 2.82 20.02
#